data_AF-A0A162IJR6-F1
#
_entry.id   AF-A0A162IJR6-F1
#
_cell.length_a   1.000
_cell.length_b   1.000
_cell.length_c   1.000
_cell.angle_alpha   90.00
_cell.angle_beta   90.00
_cell.angle_gamma   90.00
#
_symmetry.space_group_name_H-M   'P 1'
#
loop_
_entity.id
_entity.type
_entity.pdbx_description
1 polymer ?
#
loop_
_entity_poly.entity_id
_entity_poly.type
_entity_poly.pdbx_seq_one_letter_code
_entity_poly.pdbx_strand_id
1 'polypeptide(L)'
;MVIIHLVIRKYYTEESILVIRSLGIQTSTSSPTYFCSDSTRFIPTTQIQDIIIHEAFKGFEVRFYLALIVEGESEVVVVFPNLLPHRPILEQVWRGARKCLYDLKS
;
A
#
# COMPACT_ATOMS: atom_id res chain seq x y z
N MET A 1 16.50 -23.37 19.65
CA MET A 1 15.18 -23.01 19.09
C MET A 1 14.93 -21.51 19.02
N VAL A 2 15.31 -20.71 20.04
CA VAL A 2 15.09 -19.24 20.06
C VAL A 2 16.04 -18.46 19.14
N ILE A 3 17.32 -18.86 19.07
CA ILE A 3 18.34 -18.16 18.25
C ILE A 3 18.00 -18.26 16.75
N ILE A 4 17.50 -19.41 16.30
CA ILE A 4 17.06 -19.64 14.92
C ILE A 4 15.88 -18.69 14.56
N HIS A 5 14.92 -18.51 15.45
CA HIS A 5 13.81 -17.56 15.24
C HIS A 5 14.25 -16.10 15.16
N LEU A 6 15.28 -15.71 15.92
CA LEU A 6 15.84 -14.37 15.87
C LEU A 6 16.55 -14.09 14.54
N VAL A 7 17.26 -15.10 14.00
CA VAL A 7 17.98 -14.97 12.72
C VAL A 7 17.03 -14.97 11.52
N ILE A 8 15.86 -15.63 11.60
CA ILE A 8 14.88 -15.73 10.50
C ILE A 8 13.92 -14.51 10.45
N ARG A 9 13.95 -13.62 11.44
CA ARG A 9 13.14 -12.40 11.43
C ARG A 9 13.81 -11.31 10.59
N LYS A 10 13.14 -10.92 9.51
CA LYS A 10 13.51 -9.75 8.71
C LYS A 10 13.04 -8.52 9.50
N TYR A 11 13.97 -7.72 10.01
CA TYR A 11 13.65 -6.53 10.84
C TYR A 11 13.10 -5.36 10.01
N TYR A 12 13.03 -5.52 8.68
CA TYR A 12 12.58 -4.49 7.76
C TYR A 12 11.37 -5.00 6.96
N THR A 13 10.25 -4.30 7.08
CA THR A 13 9.06 -4.51 6.25
C THR A 13 9.18 -3.58 5.05
N GLU A 14 9.22 -4.15 3.85
CA GLU A 14 9.28 -3.37 2.61
C GLU A 14 7.90 -3.39 1.98
N GLU A 15 7.34 -2.21 1.74
CA GLU A 15 6.05 -2.06 1.08
C GLU A 15 6.23 -1.18 -0.15
N SER A 16 5.68 -1.59 -1.27
CA SER A 16 5.80 -0.88 -2.53
C SER A 16 4.49 -0.85 -3.28
N ILE A 17 4.26 0.27 -3.97
CA ILE A 17 3.16 0.47 -4.90
C ILE A 17 3.72 0.64 -6.30
N LEU A 18 3.23 -0.16 -7.23
CA LEU A 18 3.52 -0.04 -8.64
C LEU A 18 2.23 0.36 -9.36
N VAL A 19 2.27 1.50 -10.04
CA VAL A 19 1.13 1.98 -10.82
C VAL A 19 1.45 1.79 -12.29
N ILE A 20 0.71 0.91 -12.95
CA ILE A 20 0.85 0.62 -14.38
C ILE A 20 -0.30 1.31 -15.11
N ARG A 21 0.05 2.27 -15.97
CA ARG A 21 -0.92 3.00 -16.79
C ARG A 21 -1.73 2.01 -17.62
N SER A 22 -3.04 2.25 -17.78
CA SER A 22 -4.00 1.41 -18.49
C SER A 22 -4.25 -0.02 -17.94
N LEU A 23 -3.50 -0.47 -16.94
CA LEU A 23 -3.62 -1.83 -16.41
C LEU A 23 -4.19 -1.82 -14.98
N GLY A 24 -3.54 -1.13 -14.06
CA GLY A 24 -3.96 -1.12 -12.66
C GLY A 24 -2.86 -0.74 -11.68
N ILE A 25 -3.15 -0.99 -10.41
CA ILE A 25 -2.22 -0.81 -9.30
C ILE A 25 -1.83 -2.18 -8.77
N GLN A 26 -0.56 -2.39 -8.55
CA GLN A 26 -0.03 -3.54 -7.83
C GLN A 26 0.54 -3.08 -6.50
N THR A 27 0.10 -3.73 -5.42
CA THR A 27 0.60 -3.51 -4.07
C THR A 27 1.39 -4.73 -3.65
N SER A 28 2.65 -4.54 -3.25
CA SER A 28 3.52 -5.62 -2.80
C SER A 28 3.98 -5.32 -1.38
N THR A 29 3.62 -6.20 -0.44
CA THR A 29 4.03 -6.13 0.97
C THR A 29 4.97 -7.28 1.27
N SER A 30 6.20 -6.96 1.67
CA SER A 30 7.19 -7.95 2.04
C SER A 30 6.94 -8.45 3.45
N SER A 31 6.97 -9.78 3.62
CA SER A 31 6.65 -10.39 4.90
C SER A 31 7.78 -10.19 5.92
N PRO A 32 7.48 -10.12 7.24
CA PRO A 32 8.47 -9.89 8.30
C PRO A 32 9.38 -11.11 8.61
N THR A 33 9.29 -12.18 7.82
CA THR A 33 10.02 -13.44 8.06
C THR A 33 10.58 -13.95 6.74
N TYR A 34 11.87 -14.29 6.67
CA TYR A 34 12.54 -14.68 5.41
C TYR A 34 11.91 -15.90 4.69
N PHE A 35 11.08 -16.68 5.38
CA PHE A 35 10.39 -17.86 4.85
C PHE A 35 8.94 -17.63 4.43
N CYS A 36 8.35 -16.47 4.72
CA CYS A 36 6.94 -16.23 4.43
C CYS A 36 6.79 -15.47 3.10
N SER A 37 5.84 -15.91 2.28
CA SER A 37 5.62 -15.38 0.92
C SER A 37 5.21 -13.90 0.98
N ASP A 38 5.84 -13.07 0.14
CA ASP A 38 5.46 -11.68 -0.03
C ASP A 38 4.04 -11.61 -0.62
N SER A 39 3.13 -10.87 0.04
CA SER A 39 1.76 -10.72 -0.46
C SER A 39 1.76 -9.67 -1.57
N THR A 40 1.49 -10.11 -2.80
CA THR A 40 1.27 -9.23 -3.95
C THR A 40 -0.20 -9.24 -4.33
N ARG A 41 -0.79 -8.06 -4.42
CA ARG A 41 -2.19 -7.87 -4.81
C ARG A 41 -2.26 -6.91 -5.98
N PHE A 42 -2.78 -7.40 -7.10
CA PHE A 42 -3.04 -6.60 -8.29
C PHE A 42 -4.52 -6.20 -8.32
N ILE A 43 -4.77 -4.91 -8.59
CA ILE A 43 -6.09 -4.31 -8.61
C ILE A 43 -6.24 -3.62 -9.97
N PRO A 44 -7.12 -4.12 -10.86
CA PRO A 44 -7.26 -3.58 -12.21
C PRO A 44 -7.89 -2.18 -12.18
N THR A 45 -7.49 -1.31 -13.10
CA THR A 45 -7.98 0.09 -13.18
C THR A 45 -9.50 0.18 -13.30
N THR A 46 -10.16 -0.82 -13.89
CA THR A 46 -11.62 -0.86 -14.02
C THR A 46 -12.36 -0.92 -12.68
N GLN A 47 -11.72 -1.44 -11.64
CA GLN A 47 -12.29 -1.54 -10.29
C GLN A 47 -11.86 -0.38 -9.40
N ILE A 48 -10.97 0.51 -9.86
CA ILE A 48 -10.44 1.58 -9.02
C ILE A 48 -11.33 2.81 -9.13
N GLN A 49 -11.95 3.20 -8.02
CA GLN A 49 -12.78 4.40 -7.98
C GLN A 49 -11.94 5.65 -7.72
N ASP A 50 -11.18 5.64 -6.63
CA ASP A 50 -10.26 6.73 -6.29
C ASP A 50 -9.16 6.26 -5.32
N ILE A 51 -8.07 7.03 -5.26
CA ILE A 51 -7.03 6.92 -4.25
C ILE A 51 -7.14 8.12 -3.32
N ILE A 52 -7.26 7.87 -2.02
CA ILE A 52 -7.37 8.92 -1.01
C ILE A 52 -6.29 8.78 0.06
N ILE A 53 -5.91 9.90 0.67
CA ILE A 53 -5.15 9.91 1.91
C ILE A 53 -6.15 10.03 3.04
N HIS A 54 -6.20 9.04 3.91
CA HIS A 54 -7.12 9.00 5.04
C HIS A 54 -6.34 9.10 6.36
N GLU A 55 -6.96 9.70 7.37
CA GLU A 55 -6.43 9.78 8.73
C GLU A 55 -7.04 8.68 9.60
N ALA A 56 -6.23 8.01 10.41
CA ALA A 56 -6.70 7.05 11.39
C ALA A 56 -5.96 7.18 12.72
N PHE A 57 -6.64 6.75 13.77
CA PHE A 57 -6.05 6.62 15.09
C PHE A 57 -5.39 5.26 15.22
N LYS A 58 -4.07 5.24 15.45
CA LYS A 58 -3.33 4.05 15.85
C LYS A 58 -3.00 4.18 17.34
N GLY A 59 -3.85 3.62 18.19
CA GLY A 59 -3.79 3.84 19.64
C GLY A 59 -4.14 5.28 19.98
N PHE A 60 -3.14 6.10 20.35
CA PHE A 60 -3.29 7.52 20.68
C PHE A 60 -2.62 8.45 19.67
N GLU A 61 -2.01 7.92 18.61
CA GLU A 61 -1.37 8.72 17.56
C GLU A 61 -2.29 8.83 16.33
N VAL A 62 -2.42 10.05 15.80
CA VAL A 62 -3.05 10.28 14.49
C VAL A 62 -2.02 9.97 13.41
N ARG A 63 -2.34 9.03 12.53
CA ARG A 63 -1.50 8.65 11.39
C ARG A 63 -2.27 8.78 10.09
N PHE A 64 -1.57 9.22 9.05
CA PHE A 64 -2.09 9.26 7.69
C PHE A 64 -1.72 7.97 6.97
N TYR A 65 -2.63 7.46 6.14
CA TYR A 65 -2.38 6.30 5.31
C TYR A 65 -3.01 6.51 3.93
N LEU A 66 -2.46 5.83 2.93
CA LEU A 66 -3.02 5.81 1.58
C LEU A 66 -4.04 4.68 1.49
N ALA A 67 -5.28 5.03 1.17
CA ALA A 67 -6.37 4.10 0.98
C ALA A 67 -6.84 4.12 -0.48
N LEU A 68 -7.10 2.94 -1.02
CA LEU A 68 -7.65 2.73 -2.35
C LEU A 68 -9.11 2.30 -2.20
N ILE A 69 -10.00 3.03 -2.86
CA ILE A 69 -11.41 2.68 -2.94
C ILE A 69 -11.60 1.80 -4.17
N VAL A 70 -12.02 0.56 -3.95
CA VAL A 70 -12.22 -0.46 -4.98
C VAL A 70 -13.70 -0.76 -5.10
N GLU A 71 -14.23 -0.70 -6.32
CA GLU A 71 -15.60 -1.09 -6.63
C GLU A 71 -15.76 -2.61 -6.45
N GLY A 72 -16.73 -3.01 -5.62
CA GLY A 72 -17.02 -4.42 -5.33
C GLY A 72 -16.45 -4.91 -3.99
N GLU A 73 -15.63 -4.12 -3.30
CA GLU A 73 -15.18 -4.42 -1.94
C GLU A 73 -15.83 -3.46 -0.94
N SER A 74 -16.34 -3.99 0.18
CA SER A 74 -16.94 -3.17 1.24
C SER A 74 -15.87 -2.47 2.10
N GLU A 75 -14.64 -2.96 2.08
CA GLU A 75 -13.51 -2.42 2.83
C GLU A 75 -12.54 -1.68 1.90
N VAL A 76 -11.97 -0.59 2.41
CA VAL A 76 -10.92 0.15 1.70
C VAL A 76 -9.60 -0.62 1.77
N VAL A 77 -8.88 -0.67 0.64
CA VAL A 77 -7.59 -1.34 0.58
C VAL A 77 -6.50 -0.37 1.03
N VAL A 78 -5.81 -0.68 2.13
CA VAL A 78 -4.67 0.10 2.61
C VAL A 78 -3.42 -0.28 1.82
N VAL A 79 -2.78 0.71 1.18
CA VAL A 79 -1.60 0.47 0.32
C VAL A 79 -0.35 0.13 1.13
N PHE A 80 -0.19 0.77 2.30
CA PHE A 80 0.97 0.62 3.18
C PHE A 80 0.54 0.22 4.60
N PRO A 81 0.14 -1.04 4.83
CA PRO A 81 -0.42 -1.45 6.13
C PRO A 81 0.56 -1.34 7.30
N ASN A 82 1.86 -1.54 7.07
CA ASN A 82 2.87 -1.59 8.13
C ASN A 82 3.76 -0.34 8.17
N LEU A 83 4.21 0.16 7.02
CA LEU A 83 5.19 1.25 6.94
C LEU A 83 4.62 2.58 7.42
N LEU A 84 3.34 2.84 7.14
CA LEU A 84 2.60 4.06 7.51
C LEU A 84 3.47 5.33 7.43
N PRO A 85 3.97 5.69 6.23
CA PRO A 85 4.92 6.78 6.06
C PRO A 85 4.29 8.14 6.37
N HIS A 86 5.13 9.14 6.67
CA HIS A 86 4.66 10.49 6.97
C HIS A 86 3.93 11.13 5.77
N ARG A 87 3.00 12.04 6.08
CA ARG A 87 2.16 12.78 5.13
C ARG A 87 2.87 13.34 3.88
N PRO A 88 4.03 14.02 3.94
CA PRO A 88 4.66 14.57 2.73
C PRO A 88 5.04 13.49 1.70
N ILE A 89 5.48 12.31 2.16
CA ILE A 89 5.81 11.18 1.29
C ILE A 89 4.53 10.61 0.68
N LEU A 90 3.49 10.44 1.49
CA LEU A 90 2.17 9.99 1.02
C LEU A 90 1.59 10.93 -0.04
N GLU A 91 1.70 12.24 0.15
CA GLU A 91 1.23 13.23 -0.82
C GLU A 91 2.00 13.14 -2.14
N GLN A 92 3.32 12.94 -2.09
CA GLN A 92 4.12 12.76 -3.31
C GLN A 92 3.73 11.49 -4.07
N VAL A 93 3.59 10.36 -3.36
CA VAL A 93 3.18 9.08 -3.95
C VAL A 93 1.76 9.18 -4.51
N TRP A 94 0.83 9.80 -3.77
CA TRP A 94 -0.54 10.03 -4.22
C TRP A 94 -0.60 10.89 -5.48
N ARG A 95 0.14 12.01 -5.54
CA ARG A 95 0.23 12.84 -6.74
C ARG A 95 0.76 12.05 -7.94
N GLY A 96 1.80 11.23 -7.72
CA GLY A 96 2.38 10.37 -8.76
C GLY A 96 1.38 9.32 -9.27
N ALA A 97 0.73 8.61 -8.35
CA ALA A 97 -0.27 7.59 -8.67
C ALA A 97 -1.49 8.20 -9.39
N ARG A 98 -2.00 9.32 -8.88
CA ARG A 98 -3.13 10.04 -9.47
C ARG A 98 -2.81 10.53 -10.88
N LYS A 99 -1.61 11.08 -11.09
CA LYS A 99 -1.16 11.47 -12.44
C LYS A 99 -1.15 10.25 -13.36
N CYS A 100 -0.59 9.11 -12.95
CA CYS A 100 -0.55 7.92 -13.80
C CYS A 100 -1.93 7.32 -14.12
N LEU A 101 -2.93 7.47 -13.24
CA LEU A 101 -4.28 6.92 -13.44
C LEU A 101 -5.20 7.83 -14.26
N TYR A 102 -5.19 9.14 -14.02
CA TYR A 102 -6.15 10.07 -14.62
C TYR A 102 -5.65 10.78 -15.89
N ASP A 103 -4.34 10.75 -16.18
CA ASP A 103 -3.76 11.29 -17.43
C ASP A 103 -4.27 10.57 -18.69
N LEU A 104 -4.99 9.45 -18.54
CA LEU A 104 -5.69 8.73 -19.61
C LEU A 104 -7.03 9.38 -20.04
N LYS A 105 -7.58 10.33 -19.28
CA LYS A 105 -8.90 10.92 -19.54
C LYS A 105 -8.88 12.19 -20.40
N SER A 106 -7.73 12.59 -20.98
CA SER A 106 -7.62 13.76 -21.87
C SER A 106 -7.81 13.40 -23.34
#